data_AF-S8ES79-F1
#
_entry.id   AF-S8ES79-F1
#
_cell.length_a   1.000
_cell.length_b   1.000
_cell.length_c   1.000
_cell.angle_alpha   90.00
_cell.angle_beta   90.00
_cell.angle_gamma   90.00
#
_symmetry.space_group_name_H-M   'P 1'
#
loop_
_entity.id
_entity.type
_entity.pdbx_description
1 polymer ?
#
loop_
_entity_poly.entity_id
_entity_poly.type
_entity_poly.pdbx_seq_one_letter_code
_entity_poly.pdbx_strand_id
1 'polypeptide(L)'
;MTTDPGKSSASILDPPPPSFLRSPRPDLPYSPFEPTSLSSLSDGLGQGFPQLPPQSRDVPHPFVTHDVSEEDWRIFLFTVKSASAHFDAAISSAGNRRVGLLGTLVSMGIEQATKGKKAGAVGDLVDQWNLNFFLRRQMTVVLARGKTAYNGSAGAGPHDMTTNPVDGKWRLIIAYRPTERGF
;
A
#
# COMPACT_ATOMS: atom_id res chain seq x y z
N MET A 1 -19.39 20.10 6.21
CA MET A 1 -17.94 20.03 5.92
C MET A 1 -17.57 18.58 5.69
N THR A 2 -17.43 18.21 4.42
CA THR A 2 -16.98 16.90 3.96
C THR A 2 -15.47 16.79 4.17
N THR A 3 -15.02 15.89 5.04
CA THR A 3 -13.62 15.49 5.09
C THR A 3 -13.34 14.68 3.83
N ASP A 4 -12.66 15.31 2.88
CA ASP A 4 -12.31 14.72 1.60
C ASP A 4 -11.13 13.75 1.79
N PRO A 5 -11.33 12.41 1.67
CA PRO A 5 -10.28 11.44 1.90
C PRO A 5 -9.08 11.62 0.94
N GLY A 6 -9.30 12.22 -0.24
CA GLY A 6 -8.25 12.50 -1.23
C GLY A 6 -7.20 13.51 -0.77
N LYS A 7 -7.49 14.34 0.25
CA LYS A 7 -6.51 15.32 0.78
C LYS A 7 -5.42 14.69 1.65
N SER A 8 -5.63 13.48 2.19
CA SER A 8 -4.73 12.90 3.19
C SER A 8 -3.52 12.18 2.61
N SER A 9 -3.63 11.53 1.46
CA SER A 9 -2.50 10.84 0.82
C SER A 9 -1.59 11.83 0.08
N ALA A 10 -2.18 12.82 -0.59
CA ALA A 10 -1.44 13.89 -1.27
C ALA A 10 -0.55 14.69 -0.30
N SER A 11 -1.02 14.99 0.92
CA SER A 11 -0.20 15.72 1.91
C SER A 11 0.97 14.90 2.46
N ILE A 12 0.92 13.57 2.38
CA ILE A 12 2.01 12.69 2.85
C ILE A 12 3.13 12.61 1.80
N LEU A 13 2.75 12.81 0.54
CA LEU A 13 3.64 12.81 -0.60
C LEU A 13 4.01 14.25 -1.03
N ASP A 14 3.83 15.24 -0.15
CA ASP A 14 4.23 16.62 -0.37
C ASP A 14 5.25 17.06 0.70
N PRO A 15 6.54 17.26 0.35
CA PRO A 15 7.10 17.14 -0.99
C PRO A 15 7.15 15.68 -1.49
N PRO A 16 7.22 15.46 -2.82
CA PRO A 16 7.28 14.11 -3.39
C PRO A 16 8.52 13.36 -2.88
N PRO A 17 8.38 12.04 -2.60
CA PRO A 17 9.53 11.21 -2.25
C PRO A 17 10.67 11.33 -3.27
N PRO A 18 11.95 11.39 -2.84
CA PRO A 18 13.09 11.45 -3.76
C PRO A 18 13.11 10.32 -4.80
N SER A 19 12.57 9.15 -4.44
CA SER A 19 12.39 8.00 -5.33
C SER A 19 11.61 8.36 -6.61
N PHE A 20 10.65 9.28 -6.55
CA PHE A 20 9.83 9.67 -7.71
C PHE A 20 10.64 10.41 -8.77
N LEU A 21 11.74 11.05 -8.37
CA LEU A 21 12.64 11.78 -9.26
C LEU A 21 13.63 10.87 -9.98
N ARG A 22 13.80 9.62 -9.53
CA ARG A 22 14.76 8.67 -10.13
C ARG A 22 14.19 8.01 -11.38
N SER A 23 14.82 8.26 -12.52
CA SER A 23 14.59 7.51 -13.75
C SER A 23 14.98 6.03 -13.59
N PRO A 24 14.20 5.08 -14.13
CA PRO A 24 14.59 3.68 -14.18
C PRO A 24 15.89 3.51 -14.95
N ARG A 25 16.74 2.60 -14.47
CA ARG A 25 18.01 2.25 -15.11
C ARG A 25 17.77 1.42 -16.37
N PRO A 26 18.19 1.86 -17.57
CA PRO A 26 17.92 1.12 -18.81
C PRO A 26 18.80 -0.11 -19.01
N ASP A 27 19.88 -0.24 -18.23
CA ASP A 27 20.86 -1.32 -18.30
C ASP A 27 20.47 -2.59 -17.51
N LEU A 28 19.39 -2.52 -16.73
CA LEU A 28 18.89 -3.65 -15.95
C LEU A 28 17.94 -4.53 -16.77
N PRO A 29 17.82 -5.83 -16.42
CA PRO A 29 17.10 -6.78 -17.25
C PRO A 29 15.57 -6.70 -17.16
N TYR A 30 15.00 -6.21 -16.04
CA TYR A 30 13.54 -6.19 -15.78
C TYR A 30 12.81 -7.48 -16.19
N SER A 31 13.43 -8.64 -15.92
CA SER A 31 12.87 -9.93 -16.30
C SER A 31 11.64 -10.26 -15.44
N PRO A 32 10.63 -10.96 -16.00
CA PRO A 32 9.51 -11.46 -15.22
C PRO A 32 9.97 -12.25 -14.00
N PHE A 33 9.25 -12.09 -12.89
CA PHE A 33 9.51 -12.78 -11.62
C PHE A 33 8.21 -13.24 -10.99
N GLU A 34 8.30 -14.26 -10.14
CA GLU A 34 7.15 -14.80 -9.41
C GLU A 34 6.64 -13.80 -8.36
N PRO A 35 5.32 -13.61 -8.20
CA PRO A 35 4.80 -12.70 -7.18
C PRO A 35 5.32 -13.03 -5.78
N THR A 36 5.69 -12.00 -5.03
CA THR A 36 6.15 -12.11 -3.64
C THR A 36 5.25 -11.30 -2.72
N SER A 37 5.25 -11.60 -1.42
CA SER A 37 4.42 -10.85 -0.48
C SER A 37 5.14 -10.54 0.83
N LEU A 38 4.71 -9.45 1.45
CA LEU A 38 5.15 -9.00 2.77
C LEU A 38 3.94 -8.80 3.68
N SER A 39 3.88 -9.58 4.77
CA SER A 39 2.81 -9.48 5.76
C SER A 39 3.05 -8.35 6.75
N SER A 40 1.97 -7.73 7.23
CA SER A 40 2.03 -6.68 8.24
C SER A 40 2.52 -7.20 9.59
N LEU A 41 3.08 -6.29 10.40
CA LEU A 41 3.56 -6.58 11.75
C LEU A 41 2.42 -6.90 12.74
N SER A 42 1.20 -6.47 12.45
CA SER A 42 0.00 -6.77 13.23
C SER A 42 -1.24 -6.88 12.33
N ASP A 43 -2.39 -7.19 12.89
CA ASP A 43 -3.66 -7.32 12.16
C ASP A 43 -4.22 -5.99 11.63
N GLY A 44 -3.62 -4.87 12.04
CA GLY A 44 -3.94 -3.52 11.58
C GLY A 44 -2.79 -2.87 10.83
N LEU A 45 -3.10 -1.90 9.97
CA LEU A 45 -2.10 -1.14 9.20
C LEU A 45 -1.23 -0.20 10.05
N GLY A 46 -1.64 0.08 11.30
CA GLY A 46 -0.98 1.08 12.17
C GLY A 46 0.47 0.76 12.54
N GLN A 47 0.80 -0.52 12.70
CA GLN A 47 2.19 -0.92 12.98
C GLN A 47 3.06 -0.95 11.72
N GLY A 48 2.43 -0.99 10.55
CA GLY A 48 3.11 -1.08 9.25
C GLY A 48 3.61 -2.50 8.95
N PHE A 49 4.69 -2.55 8.17
CA PHE A 49 5.29 -3.78 7.64
C PHE A 49 6.76 -3.86 8.07
N PRO A 50 7.37 -5.07 8.09
CA PRO A 50 8.82 -5.22 8.25
C PRO A 50 9.59 -4.38 7.22
N GLN A 51 10.72 -3.80 7.60
CA GLN A 51 11.51 -2.95 6.69
C GLN A 51 12.36 -3.72 5.68
N LEU A 52 12.37 -5.06 5.78
CA LEU A 52 13.06 -5.95 4.86
C LEU A 52 12.29 -6.07 3.54
N PRO A 53 12.97 -6.39 2.42
CA PRO A 53 12.27 -6.77 1.19
C PRO A 53 11.40 -8.03 1.42
N PRO A 54 10.34 -8.24 0.62
CA PRO A 54 9.59 -9.50 0.63
C PRO A 54 10.53 -10.68 0.31
N GLN A 55 10.19 -11.88 0.78
CA GLN A 55 10.96 -13.06 0.43
C GLN A 55 10.77 -13.40 -1.06
N SER A 56 11.86 -13.61 -1.78
CA SER A 56 11.86 -14.06 -3.18
C SER A 56 12.73 -15.32 -3.33
N ARG A 57 12.37 -16.14 -4.32
CA ARG A 57 13.18 -17.29 -4.76
C ARG A 57 14.19 -16.93 -5.85
N ASP A 58 14.06 -15.75 -6.45
CA ASP A 58 14.91 -15.31 -7.55
C ASP A 58 16.26 -14.80 -7.05
N VAL A 59 17.31 -15.13 -7.80
CA VAL A 59 18.68 -14.67 -7.54
C VAL A 59 19.26 -14.12 -8.84
N PRO A 60 19.56 -12.81 -8.93
CA PRO A 60 19.41 -11.79 -7.89
C PRO A 60 17.93 -11.43 -7.59
N HIS A 61 17.69 -10.89 -6.40
CA HIS A 61 16.35 -10.51 -5.93
C HIS A 61 15.67 -9.52 -6.91
N PRO A 62 14.35 -9.59 -7.15
CA PRO A 62 13.65 -8.75 -8.13
C PRO A 62 13.86 -7.24 -7.93
N PHE A 63 13.95 -6.78 -6.69
CA PHE A 63 14.28 -5.37 -6.40
C PHE A 63 15.61 -4.92 -7.03
N VAL A 64 16.63 -5.79 -7.06
CA VAL A 64 17.92 -5.49 -7.69
C VAL A 64 17.77 -5.40 -9.21
N THR A 65 17.04 -6.33 -9.82
CA THR A 65 16.86 -6.38 -11.28
C THR A 65 15.88 -5.34 -11.82
N HIS A 66 15.12 -4.67 -10.94
CA HIS A 66 14.10 -3.68 -11.27
C HIS A 66 14.39 -2.30 -10.64
N ASP A 67 15.65 -1.99 -10.30
CA ASP A 67 16.07 -0.67 -9.79
C ASP A 67 15.32 -0.19 -8.53
N VAL A 68 14.98 -1.09 -7.60
CA VAL A 68 14.40 -0.74 -6.30
C VAL A 68 15.48 -0.86 -5.23
N SER A 69 15.93 0.27 -4.67
CA SER A 69 16.90 0.25 -3.57
C SER A 69 16.23 -0.04 -2.23
N GLU A 70 17.05 -0.40 -1.22
CA GLU A 70 16.56 -0.51 0.16
C GLU A 70 15.95 0.80 0.65
N GLU A 71 16.57 1.93 0.30
CA GLU A 71 16.07 3.26 0.67
C GLU A 71 14.69 3.54 0.06
N ASP A 72 14.50 3.26 -1.23
CA ASP A 72 13.21 3.44 -1.91
C ASP A 72 12.11 2.62 -1.21
N TRP A 73 12.43 1.36 -0.88
CA TRP A 73 11.53 0.46 -0.19
C TRP A 73 11.16 0.95 1.22
N ARG A 74 12.16 1.42 1.99
CA ARG A 74 11.94 1.93 3.35
C ARG A 74 11.10 3.21 3.34
N ILE A 75 11.33 4.11 2.39
CA ILE A 75 10.53 5.33 2.23
C ILE A 75 9.08 4.97 1.87
N PHE A 76 8.88 4.04 0.93
CA PHE A 76 7.55 3.54 0.59
C PHE A 76 6.83 3.00 1.84
N LEU A 77 7.44 2.08 2.58
CA LEU A 77 6.85 1.50 3.79
C LEU A 77 6.56 2.55 4.87
N PHE A 78 7.43 3.55 5.01
CA PHE A 78 7.21 4.68 5.91
C PHE A 78 5.96 5.48 5.50
N THR A 79 5.82 5.84 4.22
CA THR A 79 4.64 6.60 3.76
C THR A 79 3.33 5.81 3.91
N VAL A 80 3.34 4.49 3.69
CA VAL A 80 2.20 3.60 3.96
C VAL A 80 1.81 3.62 5.44
N LYS A 81 2.79 3.50 6.34
CA LYS A 81 2.54 3.57 7.79
C LYS A 81 2.00 4.95 8.20
N SER A 82 2.58 6.02 7.67
CA SER A 82 2.16 7.39 7.94
C SER A 82 0.72 7.64 7.47
N ALA A 83 0.32 7.15 6.30
CA ALA A 83 -1.07 7.28 5.83
C ALA A 83 -2.07 6.60 6.77
N SER A 84 -1.71 5.42 7.25
CA SER A 84 -2.50 4.74 8.27
C SER A 84 -2.65 5.57 9.55
N ALA A 85 -1.57 6.18 10.04
CA ALA A 85 -1.58 6.99 11.27
C ALA A 85 -2.32 8.33 11.10
N HIS A 86 -2.16 9.01 9.96
CA HIS A 86 -2.87 10.25 9.64
C HIS A 86 -4.39 10.03 9.60
N PHE A 87 -4.84 8.91 9.03
CA PHE A 87 -6.25 8.55 9.02
C PHE A 87 -6.80 8.36 10.45
N ASP A 88 -6.05 7.68 11.32
CA ASP A 88 -6.45 7.48 12.71
C ASP A 88 -6.61 8.84 13.44
N ALA A 89 -5.65 9.76 13.27
CA ALA A 89 -5.71 11.11 13.85
C ALA A 89 -6.90 11.93 13.32
N ALA A 90 -7.21 11.81 12.02
CA ALA A 90 -8.35 12.48 11.42
C ALA A 90 -9.69 11.99 12.00
N ILE A 91 -9.83 10.69 12.26
CA ILE A 91 -11.03 10.14 12.93
C ILE A 91 -11.13 10.62 14.39
N SER A 92 -10.03 10.56 15.15
CA SER A 92 -10.03 11.00 16.55
C SER A 92 -10.41 12.47 16.70
N SER A 93 -9.91 13.34 15.82
CA SER A 93 -10.26 14.77 15.83
C SER A 93 -11.73 15.04 15.44
N ALA A 94 -12.33 14.21 14.59
CA ALA A 94 -13.74 14.30 14.23
C ALA A 94 -14.67 13.78 15.35
N GLY A 95 -14.26 12.75 16.10
CA GLY A 95 -15.01 12.20 17.23
C GLY A 95 -15.16 13.18 18.40
N ASN A 96 -14.13 13.99 18.67
CA ASN A 96 -14.15 15.00 19.73
C ASN A 96 -15.13 16.17 19.48
N ARG A 97 -15.72 16.30 18.29
CA ARG A 97 -16.73 17.34 17.99
C ARG A 97 -18.18 16.88 18.17
N ARG A 98 -18.42 15.62 18.57
CA ARG A 98 -19.79 15.06 18.74
C ARG A 98 -20.06 14.43 20.11
N VAL A 99 -19.22 14.68 21.13
CA VAL A 99 -19.52 14.27 22.50
C VAL A 99 -20.37 15.36 23.17
N GLY A 100 -21.60 15.48 22.65
CA GLY A 100 -22.68 16.25 23.25
C GLY A 100 -23.93 15.39 23.19
N LEU A 101 -24.24 14.76 24.32
CA LEU A 101 -25.48 14.05 24.65
C LEU A 101 -25.75 12.73 23.87
N LEU A 102 -25.84 11.62 24.62
CA LEU A 102 -26.28 10.26 24.24
C LEU A 102 -25.18 9.25 23.86
N GLY A 103 -24.73 8.51 24.88
CA GLY A 103 -24.80 7.04 24.88
C GLY A 103 -23.91 6.30 23.89
N THR A 104 -22.76 5.86 24.38
CA THR A 104 -21.88 4.85 23.77
C THR A 104 -22.61 3.53 23.52
N LEU A 105 -23.15 3.37 22.33
CA LEU A 105 -23.50 2.09 21.72
C LEU A 105 -23.12 2.17 20.24
N VAL A 106 -21.85 1.85 19.95
CA VAL A 106 -21.32 1.88 18.59
C VAL A 106 -20.89 0.47 18.18
N SER A 107 -21.88 -0.18 17.59
CA SER A 107 -21.95 -1.36 16.73
C SER A 107 -20.68 -1.70 15.94
N MET A 108 -20.35 -2.99 15.88
CA MET A 108 -19.31 -3.61 15.02
C MET A 108 -19.34 -3.10 13.56
N GLY A 109 -20.50 -2.68 13.04
CA GLY A 109 -20.64 -2.13 11.69
C GLY A 109 -19.91 -0.81 11.43
N ILE A 110 -19.79 0.07 12.44
CA ILE A 110 -19.10 1.36 12.27
C ILE A 110 -17.58 1.16 12.23
N GLU A 111 -17.06 0.21 13.03
CA GLU A 111 -15.64 -0.16 13.03
C GLU A 111 -15.21 -0.79 11.69
N GLN A 112 -16.08 -1.61 11.09
CA GLN A 112 -15.83 -2.19 9.76
C GLN A 112 -15.75 -1.10 8.68
N ALA A 113 -16.65 -0.12 8.73
CA ALA A 113 -16.71 0.98 7.76
C ALA A 113 -15.49 1.92 7.85
N THR A 114 -15.01 2.23 9.06
CA THR A 114 -13.79 3.05 9.23
C THR A 114 -12.53 2.31 8.79
N LYS A 115 -12.42 1.00 9.08
CA LYS A 115 -11.35 0.15 8.56
C LYS A 115 -11.32 0.11 7.03
N GLY A 116 -12.48 0.04 6.38
CA GLY A 116 -12.60 0.10 4.91
C GLY A 116 -12.11 1.43 4.33
N LYS A 117 -12.53 2.56 4.93
CA LYS A 117 -12.08 3.90 4.51
C LYS A 117 -10.58 4.11 4.72
N LYS A 118 -10.03 3.63 5.84
CA LYS A 118 -8.59 3.65 6.12
C LYS A 118 -7.82 2.94 5.03
N ALA A 119 -8.26 1.72 4.72
CA ALA A 119 -7.61 0.89 3.73
C ALA A 119 -7.70 1.50 2.32
N GLY A 120 -8.82 2.15 1.98
CA GLY A 120 -8.95 2.94 0.76
C GLY A 120 -7.92 4.08 0.68
N ALA A 121 -7.78 4.88 1.74
CA ALA A 121 -6.81 5.99 1.75
C ALA A 121 -5.35 5.52 1.63
N VAL A 122 -5.01 4.40 2.27
CA VAL A 122 -3.68 3.77 2.12
C VAL A 122 -3.54 3.17 0.72
N GLY A 123 -4.60 2.58 0.17
CA GLY A 123 -4.65 2.07 -1.20
C GLY A 123 -4.37 3.15 -2.25
N ASP A 124 -5.00 4.33 -2.12
CA ASP A 124 -4.76 5.49 -2.98
C ASP A 124 -3.28 5.94 -2.93
N LEU A 125 -2.65 5.90 -1.74
CA LEU A 125 -1.22 6.19 -1.60
C LEU A 125 -0.37 5.13 -2.32
N VAL A 126 -0.72 3.85 -2.22
CA VAL A 126 -0.02 2.76 -2.94
C VAL A 126 -0.17 2.94 -4.45
N ASP A 127 -1.34 3.37 -4.94
CA ASP A 127 -1.53 3.66 -6.36
C ASP A 127 -0.68 4.84 -6.85
N GLN A 128 -0.51 5.88 -6.03
CA GLN A 128 0.42 6.97 -6.36
C GLN A 128 1.88 6.48 -6.44
N TRP A 129 2.30 5.60 -5.53
CA TRP A 129 3.63 4.97 -5.62
C TRP A 129 3.78 4.08 -6.85
N ASN A 130 2.74 3.31 -7.19
CA ASN A 130 2.74 2.49 -8.40
C ASN A 130 2.93 3.36 -9.65
N LEU A 131 2.14 4.42 -9.80
CA LEU A 131 2.20 5.32 -10.95
C LEU A 131 3.55 6.02 -11.09
N ASN A 132 4.09 6.54 -9.98
CA ASN A 132 5.28 7.38 -10.03
C ASN A 132 6.61 6.61 -9.96
N PHE A 133 6.61 5.39 -9.40
CA PHE A 133 7.83 4.64 -9.11
C PHE A 133 7.81 3.19 -9.61
N PHE A 134 6.89 2.34 -9.12
CA PHE A 134 6.96 0.89 -9.36
C PHE A 134 6.61 0.48 -10.80
N LEU A 135 5.59 1.08 -11.42
CA LEU A 135 5.19 0.73 -12.80
C LEU A 135 6.28 1.06 -13.82
N ARG A 136 7.02 2.15 -13.59
CA ARG A 136 8.19 2.54 -14.41
C ARG A 136 9.33 1.53 -14.30
N ARG A 137 9.29 0.70 -13.27
CA ARG A 137 10.22 -0.40 -12.97
C ARG A 137 9.59 -1.76 -13.25
N GLN A 138 8.51 -1.83 -14.04
CA GLN A 138 7.79 -3.06 -14.37
C GLN A 138 7.31 -3.88 -13.16
N MET A 139 6.98 -3.17 -12.07
CA MET A 139 6.48 -3.77 -10.83
C MET A 139 5.16 -3.13 -10.44
N THR A 140 4.34 -3.88 -9.73
CA THR A 140 3.18 -3.34 -9.01
C THR A 140 3.16 -3.83 -7.59
N VAL A 141 2.70 -2.95 -6.70
CA VAL A 141 2.40 -3.28 -5.32
C VAL A 141 0.89 -3.23 -5.09
N VAL A 142 0.36 -4.29 -4.50
CA VAL A 142 -1.06 -4.41 -4.14
C VAL A 142 -1.19 -4.57 -2.63
N LEU A 143 -1.91 -3.65 -2.00
CA LEU A 143 -2.38 -3.77 -0.64
C LEU A 143 -3.60 -4.70 -0.61
N ALA A 144 -3.50 -5.80 0.15
CA ALA A 144 -4.55 -6.79 0.25
C ALA A 144 -4.79 -7.23 1.69
N ARG A 145 -6.00 -7.73 1.95
CA ARG A 145 -6.34 -8.44 3.19
C ARG A 145 -7.35 -9.54 2.86
N GLY A 146 -7.05 -10.77 3.26
CA GLY A 146 -7.83 -11.93 2.82
C GLY A 146 -7.89 -11.99 1.29
N LYS A 147 -9.11 -12.00 0.73
CA LYS A 147 -9.37 -12.01 -0.72
C LYS A 147 -9.62 -10.63 -1.33
N THR A 148 -9.48 -9.56 -0.54
CA THR A 148 -9.80 -8.20 -0.96
C THR A 148 -8.53 -7.43 -1.29
N ALA A 149 -8.43 -6.90 -2.51
CA ALA A 149 -7.48 -5.87 -2.88
C ALA A 149 -8.03 -4.48 -2.53
N TYR A 150 -7.18 -3.57 -2.10
CA TYR A 150 -7.54 -2.21 -1.67
C TYR A 150 -6.97 -1.13 -2.59
N ASN A 151 -6.24 -1.50 -3.64
CA ASN A 151 -5.75 -0.60 -4.67
C ASN A 151 -5.68 -1.32 -6.04
N GLY A 152 -5.55 -0.55 -7.12
CA GLY A 152 -5.63 -1.05 -8.49
C GLY A 152 -7.06 -1.38 -8.95
N SER A 153 -7.24 -1.66 -10.25
CA SER A 153 -8.54 -1.97 -10.84
C SER A 153 -9.17 -3.17 -10.14
N ALA A 154 -10.42 -3.03 -9.66
CA ALA A 154 -11.18 -4.09 -9.02
C ALA A 154 -11.20 -5.34 -9.92
N GLY A 155 -10.42 -6.37 -9.57
CA GLY A 155 -10.29 -7.61 -10.34
C GLY A 155 -8.86 -8.00 -10.73
N ALA A 156 -7.87 -7.10 -10.64
CA ALA A 156 -6.46 -7.39 -10.91
C ALA A 156 -5.69 -7.86 -9.65
N GLY A 157 -6.34 -8.64 -8.78
CA GLY A 157 -5.67 -9.25 -7.64
C GLY A 157 -4.64 -10.27 -8.14
N PRO A 158 -3.39 -10.29 -7.63
CA PRO A 158 -2.40 -11.29 -8.00
C PRO A 158 -2.96 -12.71 -7.78
N HIS A 159 -2.64 -13.67 -8.65
CA HIS A 159 -3.12 -15.05 -8.57
C HIS A 159 -2.85 -15.75 -7.21
N ASP A 160 -1.89 -15.25 -6.42
CA ASP A 160 -1.62 -15.61 -5.01
C ASP A 160 -2.87 -15.54 -4.11
N MET A 161 -3.80 -14.62 -4.36
CA MET A 161 -4.99 -14.40 -3.52
C MET A 161 -5.90 -15.63 -3.34
N THR A 162 -5.63 -16.71 -4.07
CA THR A 162 -6.37 -17.97 -4.05
C THR A 162 -5.83 -19.00 -3.04
N THR A 163 -4.62 -18.86 -2.50
CA THR A 163 -3.93 -19.99 -1.82
C THR A 163 -3.82 -19.93 -0.29
N ASN A 164 -4.09 -18.81 0.39
CA ASN A 164 -4.17 -18.85 1.86
C ASN A 164 -5.03 -17.74 2.50
N PRO A 165 -6.28 -18.03 2.90
CA PRO A 165 -7.20 -17.04 3.47
C PRO A 165 -7.11 -16.86 5.00
N VAL A 166 -6.13 -17.46 5.70
CA VAL A 166 -6.36 -17.86 7.10
C VAL A 166 -5.91 -16.87 8.18
N ASP A 167 -4.90 -16.03 7.96
CA ASP A 167 -4.35 -15.22 9.08
C ASP A 167 -5.01 -13.85 9.29
N GLY A 168 -5.80 -13.38 8.32
CA GLY A 168 -6.47 -12.08 8.39
C GLY A 168 -5.51 -10.88 8.41
N LYS A 169 -4.23 -11.06 8.09
CA LYS A 169 -3.23 -9.98 8.07
C LYS A 169 -3.28 -9.17 6.78
N TRP A 170 -2.76 -7.95 6.88
CA TRP A 170 -2.53 -7.11 5.70
C TRP A 170 -1.29 -7.61 4.97
N ARG A 171 -1.34 -7.58 3.65
CA ARG A 171 -0.25 -8.00 2.78
C ARG A 171 0.02 -6.95 1.73
N LEU A 172 1.29 -6.67 1.50
CA LEU A 172 1.75 -6.03 0.26
C LEU A 172 2.15 -7.17 -0.67
N ILE A 173 1.49 -7.28 -1.82
CA ILE A 173 1.81 -8.25 -2.85
C ILE A 173 2.56 -7.51 -3.97
N ILE A 174 3.75 -7.98 -4.29
CA ILE A 174 4.62 -7.41 -5.29
C ILE A 174 4.61 -8.35 -6.49
N ALA A 175 4.22 -7.86 -7.65
CA ALA A 175 4.13 -8.65 -8.86
C ALA A 175 4.80 -7.94 -10.05
N TYR A 176 5.34 -8.74 -10.96
CA TYR A 176 5.80 -8.26 -12.26
C TYR A 176 4.62 -7.70 -13.07
N ARG A 177 4.80 -6.53 -13.67
CA ARG A 177 3.84 -5.95 -14.60
C ARG A 177 4.60 -5.25 -15.73
N PRO A 178 4.62 -5.83 -16.93
CA PRO A 178 5.27 -5.17 -18.05
C PRO A 178 4.52 -3.86 -18.34
N THR A 179 5.26 -2.78 -18.51
CA THR A 179 4.70 -1.57 -19.11
C THR A 179 4.44 -1.92 -20.58
N GLU A 180 3.20 -1.83 -21.05
CA GLU A 180 2.93 -1.93 -22.48
C GLU A 180 3.79 -0.87 -23.18
N ARG A 181 4.84 -1.32 -23.87
CA ARG A 181 5.62 -0.41 -24.71
C ARG A 181 4.69 -0.02 -25.84
N GLY A 182 4.12 1.17 -25.76
CA GLY A 182 3.59 1.85 -26.95
C GLY A 182 4.70 1.85 -27.99
N PHE A 183 4.46 1.18 -29.10
CA PHE A 183 5.24 1.32 -30.32
C PHE A 183 4.98 2.70 -30.94
#